data_AF-A0A9P0FE23-F1
#
_entry.id   AF-A0A9P0FE23-F1
#
_cell.length_a   1.000
_cell.length_b   1.000
_cell.length_c   1.000
_cell.angle_alpha   90.00
_cell.angle_beta   90.00
_cell.angle_gamma   90.00
#
_symmetry.space_group_name_H-M   'P 1'
#
loop_
_entity.id
_entity.type
_entity.pdbx_description
1 polymer ?
#
loop_
_entity_poly.entity_id
_entity_poly.type
_entity_poly.pdbx_seq_one_letter_code
_entity_poly.pdbx_strand_id
1 'polypeptide(L)'
;MKYLYMVIFLSSALISLASSQETCKCWDGWTPETDDQGDRCVGPEEDQFFPCNTEKPPSCVCKDKATGKDEVQKPGVTYCGGYNHESLSCGPMGQWEAYFSKYPQFRLQVDPALPQDLTPPLQNN
;
A
#
# COMPACT_ATOMS: atom_id res chain seq x y z
N MET A 1 47.40 -7.31 38.08
CA MET A 1 47.33 -7.46 36.61
C MET A 1 46.31 -8.50 36.11
N LYS A 2 45.46 -9.11 36.95
CA LYS A 2 44.39 -10.05 36.51
C LYS A 2 43.07 -9.36 36.16
N TYR A 3 42.75 -8.24 36.81
CA TYR A 3 41.50 -7.51 36.60
C TYR A 3 41.46 -6.68 35.31
N LEU A 4 42.63 -6.37 34.71
CA LEU A 4 42.70 -5.62 33.46
C LEU A 4 42.16 -6.42 32.27
N TYR A 5 42.38 -7.74 32.25
CA TYR A 5 41.88 -8.63 31.20
C TYR A 5 40.37 -8.88 31.29
N MET A 6 39.78 -8.75 32.48
CA MET A 6 38.35 -9.01 32.69
C MET A 6 37.48 -7.84 32.23
N VAL A 7 38.01 -6.61 32.25
CA VAL A 7 37.31 -5.41 31.74
C VAL A 7 37.31 -5.36 30.20
N ILE A 8 38.35 -5.91 29.56
CA ILE A 8 38.46 -5.94 28.09
C ILE A 8 37.54 -7.01 27.47
N PHE A 9 37.17 -8.07 28.21
CA PHE A 9 36.26 -9.10 27.72
C PHE A 9 34.77 -8.74 27.83
N LEU A 10 34.41 -7.69 28.58
CA LEU A 10 33.01 -7.27 28.77
C LEU A 10 32.56 -6.20 27.76
N SER A 11 33.48 -5.58 27.02
CA SER A 11 33.19 -4.49 26.09
C SER A 11 32.93 -4.92 24.64
N SER A 12 33.13 -6.20 24.30
CA SER A 12 32.96 -6.71 22.93
C SER A 12 31.54 -7.16 22.58
N ALA A 13 30.57 -7.11 23.50
CA ALA A 13 29.21 -7.59 23.26
C ALA A 13 28.24 -6.55 22.64
N LEU A 14 28.69 -5.31 22.36
CA LEU A 14 27.81 -4.23 21.90
C LEU A 14 27.84 -3.95 20.39
N ILE A 15 28.57 -4.74 19.60
CA ILE A 15 28.70 -4.50 18.15
C ILE A 15 27.87 -5.53 17.41
N SER A 16 26.68 -5.12 16.97
CA SER A 16 26.04 -5.46 15.67
C SER A 16 24.51 -5.60 15.79
N LEU A 17 23.81 -4.52 16.12
CA LEU A 17 22.54 -4.26 15.43
C LEU A 17 22.86 -3.36 14.23
N ALA A 18 23.63 -3.89 13.26
CA ALA A 18 23.52 -3.38 11.91
C ALA A 18 22.14 -3.84 11.44
N SER A 19 21.10 -3.02 11.67
CA SER A 19 19.82 -3.26 11.04
C SER A 19 20.10 -3.33 9.55
N SER A 20 19.71 -4.44 8.91
CA SER A 20 19.63 -4.47 7.47
C SER A 20 18.52 -3.49 7.09
N GLN A 21 18.86 -2.21 6.97
CA GLN A 21 18.01 -1.25 6.30
C GLN A 21 17.92 -1.73 4.86
N GLU A 22 16.87 -2.49 4.56
CA GLU A 22 16.55 -2.83 3.20
C GLU A 22 16.38 -1.51 2.45
N THR A 23 17.23 -1.29 1.44
CA THR A 23 17.14 -0.11 0.58
C THR A 23 15.71 -0.02 0.03
N CYS A 24 15.05 1.13 0.18
CA CYS A 24 13.69 1.34 -0.32
C CYS A 24 13.63 1.09 -1.83
N LYS A 25 12.89 0.06 -2.26
CA LYS A 25 12.62 -0.22 -3.68
C LYS A 25 11.17 0.10 -4.01
N CYS A 26 11.01 0.84 -5.10
CA CYS A 26 9.71 1.24 -5.65
C CYS A 26 9.44 0.56 -6.99
N TRP A 27 8.19 0.62 -7.45
CA TRP A 27 7.81 0.12 -8.77
C TRP A 27 8.35 1.02 -9.89
N ASP A 28 8.32 0.53 -11.12
CA ASP A 28 8.72 1.31 -12.27
C ASP A 28 7.90 2.61 -12.38
N GLY A 29 8.59 3.74 -12.50
CA GLY A 29 7.99 5.07 -12.56
C GLY A 29 7.59 5.67 -11.21
N TRP A 30 7.91 5.01 -10.10
CA TRP A 30 7.69 5.51 -8.75
C TRP A 30 9.02 5.92 -8.11
N THR A 31 9.01 7.00 -7.34
CA THR A 31 10.22 7.58 -6.75
C THR A 31 10.25 7.30 -5.25
N PRO A 32 11.39 6.81 -4.70
CA PRO A 32 11.55 6.71 -3.25
C PRO A 32 11.71 8.11 -2.65
N GLU A 33 10.94 8.39 -1.61
CA GLU A 33 11.03 9.60 -0.81
C GLU A 33 11.14 9.26 0.67
N THR A 34 11.87 10.10 1.41
CA THR A 34 12.04 9.99 2.85
C THR A 34 11.61 11.30 3.48
N ASP A 35 10.61 11.26 4.36
CA ASP A 35 10.17 12.40 5.16
C ASP A 35 10.15 12.07 6.67
N ASP A 36 9.52 12.93 7.45
CA ASP A 36 9.36 12.75 8.90
C ASP A 36 8.47 11.55 9.28
N GLN A 37 7.74 10.97 8.33
CA GLN A 37 6.88 9.79 8.51
C GLN A 37 7.58 8.49 8.08
N GLY A 38 8.73 8.58 7.41
CA GLY A 38 9.58 7.46 7.01
C GLY A 38 9.78 7.34 5.51
N ASP A 39 10.29 6.18 5.08
CA ASP A 39 10.54 5.90 3.67
C ASP A 39 9.26 5.43 2.97
N ARG A 40 8.94 6.03 1.83
CA ARG A 40 7.79 5.66 0.98
C ARG A 40 8.11 5.78 -0.50
N CYS A 41 7.27 5.16 -1.31
CA CYS A 41 7.26 5.29 -2.76
C CYS A 41 6.15 6.25 -3.17
N VAL A 42 6.49 7.32 -3.89
CA VAL A 42 5.55 8.30 -4.42
C VAL A 42 5.32 8.04 -5.91
N GLY A 43 4.05 8.02 -6.30
CA GLY A 43 3.61 7.74 -7.66
C GLY A 43 3.75 8.95 -8.59
N PRO A 44 3.50 8.75 -9.90
CA PRO A 44 3.55 9.83 -10.89
C PRO A 44 2.36 10.80 -10.81
N GLU A 45 1.31 10.45 -10.07
CA GLU A 45 0.14 11.29 -9.85
C GLU A 45 0.12 11.83 -8.41
N GLU A 46 -0.50 12.99 -8.21
CA GLU A 46 -0.65 13.59 -6.88
C GLU A 46 -1.36 12.63 -5.91
N ASP A 47 -0.94 12.66 -4.64
CA ASP A 47 -1.48 11.87 -3.53
C ASP A 47 -1.35 10.33 -3.64
N GLN A 48 -0.57 9.82 -4.59
CA GLN A 48 -0.26 8.39 -4.66
C GLN A 48 0.99 8.05 -3.86
N PHE A 49 0.83 7.28 -2.78
CA PHE A 49 1.97 6.78 -2.01
C PHE A 49 1.77 5.34 -1.52
N PHE A 50 2.86 4.57 -1.50
CA PHE A 50 2.91 3.21 -0.97
C PHE A 50 4.15 3.00 -0.09
N PRO A 51 4.13 2.07 0.87
CA PRO A 51 5.32 1.68 1.60
C PRO A 51 6.37 1.08 0.66
N CYS A 52 7.64 1.28 0.98
CA CYS A 52 8.75 0.65 0.26
C CYS A 52 8.64 -0.87 0.25
N ASN A 53 9.20 -1.50 -0.79
CA ASN A 53 9.29 -2.96 -0.93
C ASN A 53 7.92 -3.66 -0.93
N THR A 54 6.83 -2.93 -1.14
CA THR A 54 5.49 -3.48 -1.28
C THR A 54 5.31 -4.06 -2.69
N GLU A 55 4.56 -5.15 -2.79
CA GLU A 55 4.19 -5.72 -4.10
C GLU A 55 3.26 -4.78 -4.87
N LYS A 56 3.39 -4.75 -6.19
CA LYS A 56 2.55 -3.91 -7.04
C LYS A 56 1.09 -4.38 -6.99
N PRO A 57 0.11 -3.47 -6.77
CA PRO A 57 -1.29 -3.85 -6.81
C PRO A 57 -1.70 -4.31 -8.22
N PRO A 58 -2.77 -5.12 -8.33
CA PRO A 58 -3.37 -5.43 -9.61
C PRO A 58 -3.79 -4.18 -10.38
N SER A 59 -4.01 -4.31 -11.69
CA SER A 59 -4.65 -3.25 -12.46
C SER A 59 -6.10 -3.08 -12.00
N CYS A 60 -6.49 -1.85 -11.68
CA CYS A 60 -7.87 -1.55 -11.32
C CYS A 60 -8.69 -1.31 -12.59
N VAL A 61 -9.74 -2.11 -12.79
CA VAL A 61 -10.70 -1.91 -13.88
C VAL A 61 -12.03 -1.43 -13.28
N CYS A 62 -12.49 -0.28 -13.75
CA CYS A 62 -13.75 0.34 -13.35
C CYS A 62 -14.73 0.31 -14.50
N LYS A 63 -16.02 0.11 -14.21
CA LYS A 63 -17.04 0.10 -15.25
C LYS A 63 -17.79 1.43 -15.24
N ASP A 64 -17.73 2.16 -16.34
CA ASP A 64 -18.43 3.43 -16.49
C ASP A 64 -19.95 3.23 -16.54
N LYS A 65 -20.68 3.98 -15.72
CA LYS A 65 -22.12 3.86 -15.50
C LYS A 65 -22.94 4.34 -16.71
N ALA A 66 -22.42 5.29 -17.47
CA ALA A 66 -23.14 5.88 -18.60
C ALA A 66 -23.00 5.02 -19.87
N THR A 67 -21.83 4.44 -20.08
CA THR A 67 -21.46 3.73 -21.31
C THR A 67 -21.37 2.21 -21.12
N GLY A 68 -21.26 1.74 -19.87
CA GLY A 68 -21.09 0.33 -19.54
C GLY A 68 -19.71 -0.23 -19.92
N LYS A 69 -18.74 0.62 -20.26
CA LYS A 69 -17.40 0.21 -20.72
C LYS A 69 -16.42 0.07 -19.56
N ASP A 70 -15.46 -0.82 -19.74
CA ASP A 70 -14.35 -1.01 -18.83
C ASP A 70 -13.28 0.08 -19.05
N GLU A 71 -12.94 0.76 -17.96
CA GLU A 71 -11.90 1.78 -17.85
C GLU A 71 -10.77 1.26 -16.97
N VAL A 72 -9.59 1.06 -17.56
CA VAL A 72 -8.40 0.69 -16.82
C VAL A 72 -7.82 1.93 -16.16
N GLN A 73 -7.74 1.92 -14.84
CA GLN A 73 -7.19 3.01 -14.06
C GLN A 73 -5.66 3.03 -14.10
N LYS A 74 -5.10 4.18 -13.74
CA LYS A 74 -3.65 4.35 -13.62
C LYS A 74 -3.08 3.42 -12.52
N PRO A 75 -1.80 3.04 -12.61
CA PRO A 75 -1.15 2.25 -11.56
C PRO A 75 -1.28 2.91 -10.18
N GLY A 76 -1.43 2.10 -9.13
CA GLY A 76 -1.57 2.58 -7.75
C GLY A 76 -3.00 2.94 -7.32
N VAL A 77 -3.95 3.03 -8.25
CA VAL A 77 -5.37 3.21 -7.92
C VAL A 77 -5.95 1.89 -7.38
N THR A 78 -6.51 1.92 -6.17
CA THR A 78 -7.05 0.74 -5.47
C THR A 78 -8.57 0.70 -5.37
N TYR A 79 -9.25 1.73 -5.88
CA TYR A 79 -10.71 1.83 -5.92
C TYR A 79 -11.17 2.65 -7.13
N CYS A 80 -12.40 2.42 -7.56
CA CYS A 80 -13.06 3.22 -8.59
C CYS A 80 -13.61 4.49 -7.94
N GLY A 81 -12.89 5.60 -8.14
CA GLY A 81 -13.26 6.89 -7.58
C GLY A 81 -14.37 7.58 -8.39
N GLY A 82 -15.34 8.16 -7.69
CA GLY A 82 -16.32 9.07 -8.28
C GLY A 82 -17.67 8.43 -8.61
N TYR A 83 -18.65 9.30 -8.92
CA TYR A 83 -20.06 8.93 -9.14
C TYR A 83 -20.35 8.32 -10.51
N ASN A 84 -19.34 8.27 -11.38
CA ASN A 84 -19.48 7.86 -12.77
C ASN A 84 -19.24 6.35 -12.97
N HIS A 85 -18.81 5.63 -11.94
CA HIS A 85 -18.58 4.18 -12.01
C HIS A 85 -19.72 3.39 -11.39
N GLU A 86 -19.96 2.16 -11.88
CA GLU A 86 -21.01 1.26 -11.38
C GLU A 86 -20.72 0.76 -9.95
N SER A 87 -19.46 0.73 -9.54
CA SER A 87 -19.00 0.26 -8.24
C SER A 87 -17.78 1.08 -7.80
N LEU A 88 -17.56 1.19 -6.48
CA LEU A 88 -16.31 1.72 -5.92
C LEU A 88 -15.18 0.68 -5.93
N SER A 89 -15.48 -0.60 -6.17
CA SER A 89 -14.49 -1.68 -6.13
C SER A 89 -13.86 -1.92 -7.49
N CYS A 90 -12.54 -2.10 -7.50
CA CYS A 90 -11.81 -2.48 -8.70
C CYS A 90 -12.10 -3.93 -9.12
N GLY A 91 -12.29 -4.14 -10.42
CA GLY A 91 -12.35 -5.47 -11.03
C GLY A 91 -11.00 -5.92 -11.63
N PRO A 92 -10.80 -7.23 -11.84
CA PRO A 92 -11.63 -8.34 -11.35
C PRO A 92 -11.38 -8.63 -9.86
N MET A 93 -12.45 -8.87 -9.10
CA MET A 93 -12.41 -8.89 -7.63
C MET A 93 -11.46 -9.94 -7.03
N GLY A 94 -11.31 -11.11 -7.66
CA GLY A 94 -10.45 -12.19 -7.13
C GLY A 94 -8.97 -11.80 -6.99
N GLN A 95 -8.44 -10.97 -7.89
CA GLN A 95 -7.05 -10.48 -7.78
C GLN A 95 -6.93 -9.46 -6.63
N TRP A 96 -7.94 -8.62 -6.48
CA TRP A 96 -7.99 -7.60 -5.43
C TRP A 96 -8.20 -8.21 -4.04
N GLU A 97 -9.00 -9.25 -3.91
CA GLU A 97 -9.16 -9.98 -2.64
C GLU A 97 -7.85 -10.63 -2.19
N ALA A 98 -7.11 -11.26 -3.11
CA ALA A 98 -5.80 -11.82 -2.81
C ALA A 98 -4.82 -10.73 -2.37
N TYR A 99 -4.79 -9.59 -3.07
CA TYR A 99 -3.95 -8.45 -2.71
C TYR A 99 -4.31 -7.88 -1.33
N PHE A 100 -5.59 -7.60 -1.08
CA PHE A 100 -6.05 -7.06 0.20
C PHE A 100 -5.95 -8.04 1.36
N SER A 101 -5.92 -9.35 1.10
CA SER A 101 -5.62 -10.34 2.14
C SER A 101 -4.18 -10.22 2.65
N LYS A 102 -3.24 -9.82 1.78
CA LYS A 102 -1.84 -9.59 2.14
C LYS A 102 -1.59 -8.17 2.65
N TYR A 103 -2.35 -7.19 2.13
CA TYR A 103 -2.22 -5.78 2.44
C TYR A 103 -3.57 -5.15 2.83
N PRO A 104 -4.12 -5.52 4.00
CA PRO A 104 -5.46 -5.08 4.42
C PRO A 104 -5.57 -3.57 4.61
N GLN A 105 -4.46 -2.88 4.86
CA GLN A 105 -4.43 -1.42 5.01
C GLN A 105 -4.81 -0.65 3.74
N PHE A 106 -4.72 -1.26 2.56
CA PHE A 106 -5.14 -0.62 1.29
C PHE A 106 -6.60 -0.85 0.92
N ARG A 107 -7.33 -1.63 1.73
CA ARG A 107 -8.75 -1.86 1.49
C ARG A 107 -9.52 -0.57 1.81
N LEU A 108 -10.39 -0.16 0.90
CA LEU A 108 -11.27 0.98 1.11
C LEU A 108 -12.09 0.79 2.40
N GLN A 109 -11.89 1.67 3.37
CA GLN A 109 -12.72 1.72 4.58
C GLN A 109 -13.88 2.66 4.27
N VAL A 110 -15.07 2.10 4.08
CA VAL A 110 -16.28 2.91 3.89
C VAL A 110 -16.80 3.27 5.28
N ASP A 111 -16.81 4.55 5.63
CA ASP A 111 -17.38 5.01 6.88
C ASP A 111 -18.89 4.67 6.92
N PRO A 112 -19.36 3.85 7.89
CA PRO A 112 -20.77 3.49 8.02
C PRO A 112 -21.70 4.69 8.22
N ALA A 113 -21.19 5.85 8.63
CA ALA A 113 -21.96 7.06 8.89
C ALA A 113 -22.23 7.91 7.63
N LEU A 114 -21.62 7.59 6.48
CA LEU A 114 -21.90 8.28 5.22
C LEU A 114 -23.29 7.88 4.68
N PRO A 115 -24.08 8.81 4.12
CA PRO A 115 -25.40 8.53 3.55
C PRO A 115 -25.35 7.34 2.59
N GLN A 116 -26.31 6.42 2.74
CA GLN A 116 -26.30 5.11 2.04
C GLN A 116 -26.35 5.20 0.50
N ASP A 117 -26.60 6.39 -0.05
CA ASP A 117 -26.50 6.68 -1.49
C ASP A 117 -25.05 6.65 -2.01
N LEU A 118 -24.05 6.60 -1.11
CA LEU A 118 -22.61 6.50 -1.42
C LEU A 118 -21.99 5.14 -1.07
N THR A 119 -22.72 4.26 -0.36
CA THR A 119 -22.23 2.92 -0.03
C THR A 119 -22.61 1.94 -1.14
N PRO A 120 -21.66 1.20 -1.73
CA PRO A 120 -21.98 0.14 -2.69
C PRO A 120 -22.83 -0.94 -2.02
N PRO A 121 -23.73 -1.61 -2.76
CA PRO A 121 -24.57 -2.65 -2.21
C PRO A 121 -23.69 -3.75 -1.60
N LEU A 122 -23.92 -4.04 -0.31
CA LEU A 122 -23.37 -5.19 0.39
C LEU A 122 -23.74 -6.45 -0.41
N GLN A 123 -22.77 -7.02 -1.12
CA GLN A 123 -22.91 -8.37 -1.66
C GLN A 123 -22.82 -9.34 -0.49
N ASN A 124 -23.99 -9.71 0.03
CA ASN A 124 -24.13 -10.87 0.92
C ASN A 124 -23.72 -12.11 0.13
N ASN A 125 -22.59 -12.72 0.51
CA ASN A 125 -22.31 -14.13 0.23
C ASN A 125 -23.06 -15.01 1.21
#